data_AF-A0A928R3R7-F1
#
_entry.id   AF-A0A928R3R7-F1
#
_cell.length_a   1.000
_cell.length_b   1.000
_cell.length_c   1.000
_cell.angle_alpha   90.00
_cell.angle_beta   90.00
_cell.angle_gamma   90.00
#
_symmetry.space_group_name_H-M   'P 1'
#
loop_
_entity.id
_entity.type
_entity.pdbx_description
1 polymer ?
#
loop_
_entity_poly.entity_id
_entity_poly.type
_entity_poly.pdbx_seq_one_letter_code
_entity_poly.pdbx_strand_id
1 'polypeptide(L)'
;SSMDHKRALDNDEGLNTGGMGTVAPNPYYTEEIAKSCMEEIFLPTINAMNAEGRPFKGCLYFGLMITPKGVKVIEYNCRFGDPETQVVLPLLESDLLEIMQAVAEERLAELDIKWKKGHACCVIMASAGYPQSYQKGFRLDIPQEIAGDVFVAGAKIEDGILKTNGGRVLGVTSVEESLEKAIAASYAKVEKISFENAFWRKDIGQRALKAGEKK
;
A
#
# COMPACT_ATOMS: atom_id res chain seq x y z
N SER A 1 5.86 5.56 6.12
CA SER A 1 4.60 4.99 6.66
C SER A 1 3.54 4.99 5.57
N SER A 2 2.50 4.19 5.69
CA SER A 2 1.37 4.16 4.76
C SER A 2 0.04 4.04 5.53
N MET A 3 -1.06 4.42 4.88
CA MET A 3 -2.42 4.29 5.40
C MET A 3 -3.28 3.52 4.41
N ASP A 4 -3.60 2.27 4.74
CA ASP A 4 -4.41 1.38 3.92
C ASP A 4 -5.90 1.45 4.27
N HIS A 5 -6.75 1.20 3.27
CA HIS A 5 -8.20 1.24 3.36
C HIS A 5 -8.74 -0.18 3.18
N LYS A 6 -8.84 -0.93 4.28
CA LYS A 6 -9.20 -2.37 4.25
C LYS A 6 -10.67 -2.66 3.94
N ARG A 7 -11.57 -1.71 4.18
CA ARG A 7 -13.01 -1.90 3.99
C ARG A 7 -13.39 -1.80 2.51
N ALA A 8 -14.29 -2.67 2.07
CA ALA A 8 -14.64 -2.83 0.66
C ALA A 8 -15.32 -1.60 0.06
N LEU A 9 -16.20 -0.95 0.83
CA LEU A 9 -17.04 0.16 0.36
C LEU A 9 -16.52 1.51 0.87
N ASP A 10 -17.01 2.58 0.26
CA ASP A 10 -16.76 3.95 0.69
C ASP A 10 -17.13 4.16 2.17
N ASN A 11 -16.52 5.15 2.80
CA ASN A 11 -16.72 5.51 4.21
C ASN A 11 -16.37 4.40 5.21
N ASP A 12 -15.46 3.51 4.79
CA ASP A 12 -15.01 2.35 5.56
C ASP A 12 -16.14 1.36 5.91
N GLU A 13 -17.10 1.20 4.99
CA GLU A 13 -18.22 0.26 5.12
C GLU A 13 -17.96 -1.09 4.43
N GLY A 14 -18.85 -2.06 4.69
CA GLY A 14 -18.78 -3.40 4.10
C GLY A 14 -17.72 -4.31 4.72
N LEU A 15 -17.41 -5.41 4.03
CA LEU A 15 -16.50 -6.44 4.53
C LEU A 15 -15.04 -5.97 4.52
N ASN A 16 -14.22 -6.58 5.37
CA ASN A 16 -12.76 -6.43 5.28
C ASN A 16 -12.25 -7.12 4.02
N THR A 17 -11.25 -6.49 3.40
CA THR A 17 -10.56 -6.93 2.20
C THR A 17 -9.05 -6.98 2.46
N GLY A 18 -8.27 -7.34 1.44
CA GLY A 18 -6.81 -7.19 1.50
C GLY A 18 -6.34 -5.73 1.50
N GLY A 19 -7.20 -4.77 1.12
CA GLY A 19 -6.90 -3.35 0.95
C GLY A 19 -7.43 -2.86 -0.40
N MET A 20 -8.28 -1.83 -0.38
CA MET A 20 -8.90 -1.20 -1.55
C MET A 20 -8.15 0.04 -2.04
N GLY A 21 -7.09 0.43 -1.32
CA GLY A 21 -6.24 1.54 -1.70
C GLY A 21 -5.42 2.04 -0.53
N THR A 22 -4.29 2.66 -0.83
CA THR A 22 -3.34 3.10 0.19
C THR A 22 -2.81 4.48 -0.19
N VAL A 23 -2.46 5.28 0.83
CA VAL A 23 -1.67 6.50 0.65
C VAL A 23 -0.38 6.45 1.45
N ALA A 24 0.64 7.17 0.99
CA ALA A 24 1.89 7.39 1.72
C ALA A 24 2.41 8.83 1.47
N PRO A 25 3.07 9.47 2.46
CA PRO A 25 3.15 9.08 3.86
C PRO A 25 1.78 9.16 4.57
N ASN A 26 1.63 8.45 5.69
CA ASN A 26 0.43 8.55 6.53
C ASN A 26 0.51 9.81 7.41
N PRO A 27 -0.39 10.80 7.27
CA PRO A 27 -0.32 12.07 7.99
C PRO A 27 -0.58 11.93 9.50
N TYR A 28 -1.22 10.84 9.93
CA TYR A 28 -1.41 10.49 11.34
C TYR A 28 -0.15 9.90 11.97
N TYR A 29 0.82 9.42 11.17
CA TYR A 29 2.07 8.87 11.67
C TYR A 29 3.09 10.00 11.85
N THR A 30 2.90 10.79 12.92
CA THR A 30 3.79 11.90 13.30
C THR A 30 5.14 11.40 13.81
N GLU A 31 6.12 12.29 13.96
CA GLU A 31 7.43 11.95 14.57
C GLU A 31 7.29 11.41 15.98
N GLU A 32 6.38 11.97 16.79
CA GLU A 32 6.07 11.49 18.13
C GLU A 32 5.53 10.05 18.10
N ILE A 33 4.58 9.78 17.20
CA ILE A 33 4.03 8.43 17.01
C ILE A 33 5.11 7.47 16.49
N ALA A 34 5.98 7.92 15.58
CA ALA A 34 7.08 7.12 15.07
C ALA A 34 8.07 6.73 16.17
N LYS A 35 8.38 7.67 17.07
CA LYS A 35 9.24 7.43 18.23
C LYS A 35 8.62 6.42 19.20
N SER A 36 7.35 6.60 19.57
CA SER A 36 6.63 5.63 20.42
C SER A 36 6.58 4.24 19.78
N CYS A 37 6.32 4.14 18.46
CA CYS A 37 6.37 2.86 17.75
C CYS A 37 7.76 2.21 17.80
N MET A 38 8.84 2.99 17.65
CA MET A 38 10.20 2.46 17.72
C MET A 38 10.53 1.90 19.10
N GLU A 39 10.24 2.67 20.15
CA GLU A 39 10.61 2.35 21.54
C GLU A 39 9.72 1.25 22.14
N GLU A 40 8.42 1.26 21.85
CA GLU A 40 7.44 0.39 22.50
C GLU A 40 7.08 -0.85 21.67
N ILE A 41 7.32 -0.84 20.35
CA ILE A 41 6.89 -1.91 19.44
C ILE A 41 8.07 -2.49 18.66
N PHE A 42 8.77 -1.70 17.85
CA PHE A 42 9.74 -2.23 16.90
C PHE A 42 10.97 -2.82 17.59
N LEU A 43 11.66 -2.04 18.44
CA LEU A 43 12.83 -2.53 19.16
C LEU A 43 12.50 -3.69 20.12
N PRO A 44 11.41 -3.62 20.92
CA PRO A 44 11.03 -4.76 21.76
C PRO A 44 10.73 -6.04 20.97
N THR A 45 10.09 -5.92 19.80
CA THR A 45 9.82 -7.07 18.93
C THR A 45 11.12 -7.72 18.45
N ILE A 46 12.05 -6.93 17.90
CA ILE A 46 13.34 -7.45 17.41
C ILE A 46 14.17 -8.04 18.55
N ASN A 47 14.21 -7.36 19.71
CA ASN A 47 14.95 -7.85 20.88
C ASN A 47 14.39 -9.17 21.40
N ALA A 48 13.06 -9.32 21.46
CA ALA A 48 12.41 -10.57 21.87
C ALA A 48 12.71 -11.71 20.89
N MET A 49 12.58 -11.45 19.58
CA MET A 49 12.93 -12.43 18.54
C MET A 49 14.38 -12.91 18.65
N ASN A 50 15.31 -11.98 18.90
CA ASN A 50 16.72 -12.31 19.12
C ASN A 50 16.95 -13.11 20.41
N ALA A 51 16.32 -12.72 21.53
CA ALA A 51 16.44 -13.41 22.81
C ALA A 51 15.89 -14.85 22.74
N GLU A 52 14.90 -15.10 21.90
CA GLU A 52 14.35 -16.44 21.66
C GLU A 52 15.14 -17.27 20.64
N GLY A 53 16.25 -16.75 20.09
CA GLY A 53 17.03 -17.43 19.05
C GLY A 53 16.28 -17.55 17.72
N ARG A 54 15.37 -16.61 17.43
CA ARG A 54 14.56 -16.54 16.21
C ARG A 54 14.84 -15.23 15.45
N PRO A 55 16.11 -14.92 15.10
CA PRO A 55 16.43 -13.67 14.41
C PRO A 55 15.70 -13.59 13.07
N PHE A 56 15.29 -12.37 12.68
CA PHE A 56 14.56 -12.11 11.45
C PHE A 56 15.38 -11.26 10.48
N LYS A 57 15.40 -11.67 9.21
CA LYS A 57 16.00 -10.92 8.11
C LYS A 57 15.00 -10.79 6.97
N GLY A 58 14.67 -9.56 6.60
CA GLY A 58 13.72 -9.27 5.53
C GLY A 58 12.82 -8.10 5.87
N CYS A 59 11.67 -8.03 5.20
CA CYS A 59 10.65 -7.02 5.46
C CYS A 59 9.72 -7.49 6.59
N LEU A 60 9.86 -6.87 7.77
CA LEU A 60 8.90 -7.03 8.86
C LEU A 60 7.91 -5.85 8.81
N TYR A 61 6.67 -6.14 8.42
CA TYR A 61 5.59 -5.17 8.35
C TYR A 61 4.75 -5.22 9.62
N PHE A 62 4.50 -4.06 10.21
CA PHE A 62 3.70 -3.88 11.42
C PHE A 62 2.36 -3.26 11.05
N GLY A 63 1.28 -4.02 11.21
CA GLY A 63 -0.08 -3.49 11.13
C GLY A 63 -0.41 -2.79 12.45
N LEU A 64 -0.56 -1.46 12.41
CA LEU A 64 -0.72 -0.64 13.61
C LEU A 64 -2.08 0.06 13.63
N MET A 65 -2.66 0.17 14.84
CA MET A 65 -3.82 1.01 15.13
C MET A 65 -3.39 2.17 16.04
N ILE A 66 -3.60 3.40 15.60
CA ILE A 66 -3.41 4.59 16.44
C ILE A 66 -4.71 4.80 17.23
N THR A 67 -4.64 4.75 18.56
CA THR A 67 -5.79 4.91 19.45
C THR A 67 -5.56 6.06 20.44
N PRO A 68 -6.61 6.56 21.12
CA PRO A 68 -6.45 7.53 22.22
C PRO A 68 -5.59 7.02 23.39
N LYS A 69 -5.35 5.70 23.49
CA LYS A 69 -4.52 5.06 24.53
C LYS A 69 -3.12 4.67 24.02
N GLY A 70 -2.66 5.29 22.92
CA GLY A 70 -1.41 4.97 22.26
C GLY A 70 -1.56 4.00 21.09
N VAL A 71 -0.43 3.66 20.47
CA VAL A 71 -0.38 2.78 19.31
C VAL A 71 -0.47 1.32 19.74
N LYS A 72 -1.23 0.51 19.02
CA LYS A 72 -1.38 -0.93 19.27
C LYS A 72 -1.07 -1.72 18.01
N VAL A 73 -0.37 -2.84 18.17
CA VAL A 73 -0.16 -3.80 17.08
C VAL A 73 -1.45 -4.57 16.85
N ILE A 74 -1.89 -4.63 15.60
CA ILE A 74 -2.97 -5.51 15.12
C ILE A 74 -2.36 -6.84 14.67
N GLU A 75 -1.32 -6.77 13.83
CA GLU A 75 -0.70 -7.94 13.20
C GLU A 75 0.75 -7.66 12.80
N TYR A 76 1.50 -8.75 12.62
CA TYR A 76 2.81 -8.76 11.97
C TYR A 76 2.72 -9.49 10.65
N ASN A 77 3.40 -8.99 9.62
CA ASN A 77 3.60 -9.70 8.36
C ASN A 77 5.09 -9.77 8.03
N CYS A 78 5.56 -10.91 7.53
CA CYS A 78 6.97 -11.13 7.19
C CYS A 78 7.27 -10.81 5.70
N ARG A 79 6.50 -9.89 5.13
CA ARG A 79 6.60 -9.47 3.74
C ARG A 79 6.03 -8.06 3.58
N PHE A 80 6.35 -7.46 2.44
CA PHE A 80 5.78 -6.21 1.97
C PHE A 80 4.24 -6.23 1.91
N GLY A 81 3.59 -5.14 2.33
CA GLY A 81 2.14 -4.98 2.26
C GLY A 81 1.61 -4.91 0.83
N ASP A 82 0.39 -5.36 0.58
CA ASP A 82 -0.31 -5.12 -0.69
C ASP A 82 -1.72 -4.61 -0.35
N PRO A 83 -2.06 -3.34 -0.64
CA PRO A 83 -1.41 -2.47 -1.64
C PRO A 83 -0.39 -1.45 -1.10
N GLU A 84 0.15 -1.63 0.09
CA GLU A 84 1.06 -0.64 0.69
C GLU A 84 2.38 -0.48 -0.07
N THR A 85 2.88 -1.54 -0.69
CA THR A 85 4.12 -1.51 -1.49
C THR A 85 4.00 -0.57 -2.67
N GLN A 86 2.82 -0.53 -3.30
CA GLN A 86 2.52 0.28 -4.47
C GLN A 86 2.57 1.79 -4.16
N VAL A 87 2.57 2.21 -2.88
CA VAL A 87 2.79 3.62 -2.51
C VAL A 87 4.12 3.87 -1.79
N VAL A 88 4.67 2.87 -1.12
CA VAL A 88 5.96 3.01 -0.41
C VAL A 88 7.12 2.97 -1.38
N LEU A 89 7.24 1.92 -2.20
CA LEU A 89 8.42 1.75 -3.07
C LEU A 89 8.58 2.84 -4.13
N PRO A 90 7.52 3.45 -4.71
CA PRO A 90 7.71 4.58 -5.63
C PRO A 90 8.34 5.82 -4.99
N LEU A 91 8.24 5.95 -3.65
CA LEU A 91 8.88 7.02 -2.88
C LEU A 91 10.32 6.65 -2.45
N LEU A 92 10.78 5.41 -2.66
CA LEU A 92 12.15 5.02 -2.39
C LEU A 92 13.08 5.66 -3.43
N GLU A 93 14.15 6.31 -2.96
CA GLU A 93 15.20 6.87 -3.82
C GLU A 93 16.38 5.90 -3.98
N SER A 94 16.74 5.22 -2.90
CA SER A 94 17.81 4.20 -2.90
C SER A 94 17.44 2.98 -3.75
N ASP A 95 18.46 2.24 -4.22
CA ASP A 95 18.26 1.00 -4.97
C ASP A 95 17.73 -0.10 -4.04
N LEU A 96 16.56 -0.64 -4.39
CA LEU A 96 15.94 -1.73 -3.63
C LEU A 96 16.80 -3.01 -3.65
N LEU A 97 17.49 -3.29 -4.75
CA LEU A 97 18.37 -4.47 -4.84
C LEU A 97 19.55 -4.35 -3.88
N GLU A 98 20.16 -3.17 -3.79
CA GLU A 98 21.26 -2.90 -2.85
C GLU A 98 20.81 -3.11 -1.40
N ILE A 99 19.61 -2.61 -1.05
CA ILE A 99 19.02 -2.83 0.28
C ILE A 99 18.79 -4.32 0.54
N MET A 100 18.22 -5.06 -0.43
CA MET A 100 17.96 -6.50 -0.28
C MET A 100 19.26 -7.31 -0.12
N GLN A 101 20.31 -6.97 -0.86
CA GLN A 101 21.63 -7.57 -0.73
C GLN A 101 22.23 -7.28 0.65
N ALA A 102 22.18 -6.02 1.09
CA ALA A 102 22.68 -5.64 2.41
C ALA A 102 21.92 -6.33 3.55
N VAL A 103 20.60 -6.57 3.42
CA VAL A 103 19.83 -7.37 4.38
C VAL A 103 20.30 -8.82 4.38
N ALA A 104 20.50 -9.43 3.21
CA ALA A 104 20.95 -10.82 3.10
C ALA A 104 22.34 -11.02 3.71
N GLU A 105 23.23 -10.04 3.50
CA GLU A 105 24.62 -10.00 3.96
C GLU A 105 24.80 -9.42 5.38
N GLU A 106 23.71 -9.01 6.05
CA GLU A 106 23.73 -8.43 7.41
C GLU A 106 24.51 -7.11 7.53
N ARG A 107 24.54 -6.33 6.44
CA ARG A 107 25.24 -5.05 6.31
C ARG A 107 24.31 -3.84 6.26
N LEU A 108 23.02 -4.02 6.55
CA LEU A 108 22.00 -2.97 6.40
C LEU A 108 22.37 -1.66 7.13
N ALA A 109 23.06 -1.75 8.26
CA ALA A 109 23.49 -0.59 9.05
C ALA A 109 24.54 0.30 8.34
N GLU A 110 25.16 -0.20 7.26
CA GLU A 110 26.14 0.55 6.45
C GLU A 110 25.48 1.45 5.40
N LEU A 111 24.18 1.25 5.12
CA LEU A 111 23.47 1.95 4.05
C LEU A 111 22.75 3.19 4.58
N ASP A 112 22.84 4.30 3.84
CA ASP A 112 21.99 5.47 3.99
C ASP A 112 20.77 5.35 3.06
N ILE A 113 19.63 4.88 3.60
CA ILE A 113 18.40 4.68 2.83
C ILE A 113 17.67 6.01 2.65
N LYS A 114 17.59 6.48 1.41
CA LYS A 114 16.98 7.74 1.03
C LYS A 114 15.58 7.56 0.47
N TRP A 115 14.72 8.52 0.81
CA TRP A 115 13.34 8.59 0.38
C TRP A 115 13.07 9.94 -0.26
N LYS A 116 12.36 9.93 -1.38
CA LYS A 116 11.94 11.14 -2.09
C LYS A 116 10.93 11.92 -1.23
N LYS A 117 10.99 13.25 -1.31
CA LYS A 117 9.89 14.09 -0.84
C LYS A 117 8.72 13.94 -1.83
N GLY A 118 7.54 13.65 -1.31
CA GLY A 118 6.35 13.50 -2.13
C GLY A 118 5.29 12.66 -1.43
N HIS A 119 4.17 12.49 -2.12
CA HIS A 119 3.03 11.72 -1.68
C HIS A 119 2.62 10.76 -2.79
N ALA A 120 2.19 9.57 -2.40
CA ALA A 120 1.71 8.55 -3.30
C ALA A 120 0.30 8.12 -2.91
N CYS A 121 -0.55 7.86 -3.91
CA CYS A 121 -1.88 7.30 -3.72
C CYS A 121 -2.07 6.14 -4.68
N CYS A 122 -2.44 4.97 -4.17
CA CYS A 122 -2.83 3.80 -4.96
C CYS A 122 -4.32 3.53 -4.76
N VAL A 123 -5.08 3.47 -5.86
CA VAL A 123 -6.49 3.06 -5.86
C VAL A 123 -6.59 1.67 -6.49
N ILE A 124 -7.26 0.74 -5.80
CA ILE A 124 -7.45 -0.63 -6.31
C ILE A 124 -8.74 -0.70 -7.11
N MET A 125 -8.63 -1.22 -8.33
CA MET A 125 -9.77 -1.68 -9.11
C MET A 125 -9.93 -3.19 -8.90
N ALA A 126 -11.11 -3.57 -8.43
CA ALA A 126 -11.49 -4.94 -8.10
C ALA A 126 -12.63 -5.42 -9.00
N SER A 127 -12.83 -6.73 -9.06
CA SER A 127 -14.02 -7.34 -9.66
C SER A 127 -15.19 -7.26 -8.68
N ALA A 128 -16.33 -6.76 -9.16
CA ALA A 128 -17.56 -6.69 -8.37
C ALA A 128 -17.90 -8.05 -7.74
N GLY A 129 -18.25 -8.03 -6.45
CA GLY A 129 -18.44 -9.21 -5.62
C GLY A 129 -17.26 -9.51 -4.68
N TYR A 130 -16.06 -8.99 -4.95
CA TYR A 130 -14.95 -9.01 -3.99
C TYR A 130 -15.33 -8.28 -2.68
N PRO A 131 -15.04 -8.83 -1.49
CA PRO A 131 -14.15 -9.96 -1.18
C PRO A 131 -14.79 -11.35 -1.20
N GLN A 132 -16.06 -11.47 -1.61
CA GLN A 132 -16.76 -12.75 -1.72
C GLN A 132 -16.55 -13.35 -3.12
N SER A 133 -17.60 -13.95 -3.70
CA SER A 133 -17.57 -14.51 -5.05
C SER A 133 -17.66 -13.40 -6.09
N TYR A 134 -16.80 -13.47 -7.10
CA TYR A 134 -16.75 -12.53 -8.22
C TYR A 134 -16.51 -13.29 -9.53
N GLN A 135 -16.96 -12.69 -10.63
CA GLN A 135 -16.72 -13.20 -11.98
C GLN A 135 -15.33 -12.78 -12.49
N LYS A 136 -14.75 -13.63 -13.34
CA LYS A 136 -13.42 -13.48 -13.96
C LYS A 136 -13.55 -13.57 -15.48
N GLY A 137 -12.49 -13.22 -16.20
CA GLY A 137 -12.41 -13.39 -17.65
C GLY A 137 -12.85 -12.18 -18.46
N PHE A 138 -13.10 -11.05 -17.82
CA PHE A 138 -13.43 -9.81 -18.52
C PHE A 138 -12.19 -9.21 -19.13
N ARG A 139 -12.30 -8.73 -20.37
CA ARG A 139 -11.24 -7.99 -21.04
C ARG A 139 -10.84 -6.79 -20.18
N LEU A 140 -9.53 -6.63 -19.97
CA LEU A 140 -8.93 -5.54 -19.24
C LEU A 140 -8.12 -4.69 -20.23
N ASP A 141 -8.60 -3.47 -20.49
CA ASP A 141 -7.92 -2.52 -21.36
C ASP A 141 -7.24 -1.44 -20.51
N ILE A 142 -5.90 -1.38 -20.60
CA ILE A 142 -5.06 -0.38 -19.93
C ILE A 142 -4.47 0.53 -21.02
N PRO A 143 -4.80 1.83 -21.05
CA PRO A 143 -4.22 2.77 -22.00
C PRO A 143 -2.70 2.88 -21.83
N GLN A 144 -1.99 2.87 -22.97
CA GLN A 144 -0.52 2.82 -22.98
C GLN A 144 0.12 4.01 -22.26
N GLU A 145 -0.53 5.18 -22.32
CA GLU A 145 -0.06 6.42 -21.71
C GLU A 145 -0.06 6.40 -20.17
N ILE A 146 -0.82 5.50 -19.54
CA ILE A 146 -0.85 5.33 -18.08
C ILE A 146 -0.33 3.96 -17.63
N ALA A 147 0.11 3.10 -18.54
CA ALA A 147 0.53 1.74 -18.21
C ALA A 147 1.67 1.68 -17.17
N GLY A 148 2.54 2.69 -17.14
CA GLY A 148 3.62 2.81 -16.15
C GLY A 148 3.16 3.09 -14.71
N ASP A 149 1.90 3.52 -14.54
CA ASP A 149 1.28 3.82 -13.24
C ASP A 149 0.42 2.66 -12.71
N VAL A 150 0.32 1.57 -13.47
CA VAL A 150 -0.60 0.46 -13.20
C VAL A 150 0.19 -0.77 -12.73
N PHE A 151 -0.10 -1.20 -11.51
CA PHE A 151 0.38 -2.47 -10.96
C PHE A 151 -0.70 -3.54 -11.14
N VAL A 152 -0.43 -4.50 -12.03
CA VAL A 152 -1.34 -5.63 -12.27
C VAL A 152 -1.26 -6.62 -11.12
N ALA A 153 -2.43 -7.05 -10.60
CA ALA A 153 -2.54 -8.05 -9.54
C ALA A 153 -3.23 -9.32 -10.06
N GLY A 154 -4.57 -9.29 -10.14
CA GLY A 154 -5.39 -10.42 -10.57
C GLY A 154 -5.76 -10.34 -12.04
N ALA A 155 -4.80 -10.54 -12.96
CA ALA A 155 -5.06 -10.63 -14.39
C ALA A 155 -4.26 -11.78 -15.04
N LYS A 156 -4.69 -12.23 -16.22
CA LYS A 156 -4.01 -13.22 -17.04
C LYS A 156 -4.09 -12.85 -18.52
N ILE A 157 -3.13 -13.28 -19.31
CA ILE A 157 -3.23 -13.22 -20.77
C ILE A 157 -3.86 -14.53 -21.25
N GLU A 158 -4.96 -14.44 -21.99
CA GLU A 158 -5.65 -15.57 -22.62
C GLU A 158 -6.01 -15.18 -24.05
N ASP A 159 -5.57 -15.98 -25.03
CA ASP A 159 -5.71 -15.70 -26.47
C ASP A 159 -5.17 -14.33 -26.90
N GLY A 160 -4.05 -13.90 -26.29
CA GLY A 160 -3.43 -12.61 -26.54
C GLY A 160 -4.18 -11.41 -25.93
N ILE A 161 -5.24 -11.65 -25.15
CA ILE A 161 -6.05 -10.62 -24.50
C ILE A 161 -5.80 -10.66 -22.99
N LEU A 162 -5.50 -9.50 -22.41
CA LEU A 162 -5.41 -9.36 -20.95
C LEU A 162 -6.83 -9.42 -20.36
N LYS A 163 -7.06 -10.33 -19.40
CA LYS A 163 -8.35 -10.57 -18.77
C LYS A 163 -8.25 -10.58 -17.24
N THR A 164 -9.33 -10.20 -16.55
CA THR A 164 -9.43 -10.30 -15.09
C THR A 164 -9.34 -11.75 -14.62
N ASN A 165 -8.64 -11.98 -13.51
CA ASN A 165 -8.41 -13.33 -12.95
C ASN A 165 -8.33 -13.37 -11.41
N GLY A 166 -8.60 -12.25 -10.72
CA GLY A 166 -8.56 -12.16 -9.27
C GLY A 166 -9.52 -11.10 -8.74
N GLY A 167 -9.71 -11.10 -7.40
CA GLY A 167 -10.64 -10.19 -6.75
C GLY A 167 -10.17 -8.74 -6.84
N ARG A 168 -8.91 -8.48 -6.45
CA ARG A 168 -8.19 -7.25 -6.83
C ARG A 168 -7.56 -7.47 -8.19
N VAL A 169 -7.88 -6.63 -9.16
CA VAL A 169 -7.42 -6.79 -10.54
C VAL A 169 -6.14 -5.99 -10.77
N LEU A 170 -6.11 -4.74 -10.34
CA LEU A 170 -4.96 -3.85 -10.48
C LEU A 170 -4.99 -2.71 -9.46
N GLY A 171 -3.85 -2.08 -9.24
CA GLY A 171 -3.71 -0.82 -8.50
C GLY A 171 -3.19 0.28 -9.40
N VAL A 172 -3.80 1.45 -9.36
CA VAL A 172 -3.38 2.64 -10.10
C VAL A 172 -2.73 3.61 -9.13
N THR A 173 -1.45 3.93 -9.36
CA THR A 173 -0.64 4.74 -8.46
C THR A 173 -0.18 6.03 -9.11
N SER A 174 -0.26 7.13 -8.38
CA SER A 174 0.40 8.38 -8.76
C SER A 174 1.26 8.87 -7.61
N VAL A 175 2.42 9.43 -7.95
CA VAL A 175 3.34 10.10 -7.03
C VAL A 175 3.37 11.58 -7.39
N GLU A 176 3.07 12.44 -6.43
CA GLU A 176 2.96 13.89 -6.64
C GLU A 176 3.57 14.65 -5.45
N GLU A 177 3.73 15.96 -5.60
CA GLU A 177 4.28 16.82 -4.54
C GLU A 177 3.36 16.94 -3.31
N SER A 178 2.04 16.83 -3.49
CA SER A 178 1.05 16.89 -2.42
C SER A 178 0.11 15.69 -2.43
N LEU A 179 -0.44 15.36 -1.25
CA LEU A 179 -1.40 14.26 -1.11
C LEU A 179 -2.65 14.47 -1.97
N GLU A 180 -3.15 15.70 -2.05
CA GLU A 180 -4.33 16.05 -2.85
C GLU A 180 -4.09 15.78 -4.32
N LYS A 181 -2.92 16.20 -4.84
CA LYS A 181 -2.53 15.95 -6.24
C LYS A 181 -2.37 14.46 -6.50
N ALA A 182 -1.74 13.71 -5.60
CA ALA A 182 -1.56 12.27 -5.76
C ALA A 182 -2.92 11.55 -5.83
N ILE A 183 -3.86 11.92 -4.97
CA ILE A 183 -5.22 11.39 -4.98
C ILE A 183 -5.93 11.73 -6.29
N ALA A 184 -5.97 13.01 -6.67
CA ALA A 184 -6.63 13.47 -7.89
C ALA A 184 -6.05 12.79 -9.14
N ALA A 185 -4.72 12.69 -9.24
CA ALA A 185 -4.04 12.05 -10.36
C ALA A 185 -4.37 10.55 -10.46
N SER A 186 -4.38 9.82 -9.34
CA SER A 186 -4.74 8.40 -9.34
C SER A 186 -6.19 8.17 -9.78
N TYR A 187 -7.13 8.97 -9.29
CA TYR A 187 -8.53 8.87 -9.75
C TYR A 187 -8.70 9.21 -11.22
N ALA A 188 -8.03 10.26 -11.71
CA ALA A 188 -8.08 10.64 -13.13
C ALA A 188 -7.53 9.55 -14.06
N LYS A 189 -6.58 8.72 -13.59
CA LYS A 189 -6.05 7.56 -14.32
C LYS A 189 -6.98 6.35 -14.22
N VAL A 190 -7.55 6.07 -13.04
CA VAL A 190 -8.53 5.00 -12.84
C VAL A 190 -9.72 5.14 -13.78
N GLU A 191 -10.22 6.35 -13.99
CA GLU A 191 -11.36 6.62 -14.90
C GLU A 191 -11.09 6.27 -16.37
N LYS A 192 -9.82 6.12 -16.76
CA LYS A 192 -9.43 5.73 -18.13
C LYS A 192 -9.36 4.21 -18.34
N ILE A 193 -9.39 3.44 -17.25
CA ILE A 193 -9.31 1.98 -17.29
C ILE A 193 -10.72 1.42 -17.17
N SER A 194 -11.06 0.42 -17.97
CA SER A 194 -12.35 -0.25 -17.86
C SER A 194 -12.25 -1.75 -18.05
N PHE A 195 -13.13 -2.45 -17.32
CA PHE A 195 -13.51 -3.84 -17.53
C PHE A 195 -14.94 -4.01 -16.98
N GLU A 196 -15.67 -4.99 -17.51
CA GLU A 196 -17.14 -5.07 -17.39
C GLU A 196 -17.69 -4.93 -15.96
N ASN A 197 -17.04 -5.55 -14.98
CA ASN A 197 -17.48 -5.55 -13.59
C ASN A 197 -16.55 -4.76 -12.65
N ALA A 198 -15.89 -3.73 -13.16
CA ALA A 198 -14.96 -2.92 -12.36
C ALA A 198 -15.64 -2.24 -11.17
N PHE A 199 -15.02 -2.36 -10.00
CA PHE A 199 -15.44 -1.74 -8.76
C PHE A 199 -14.21 -1.13 -8.05
N TRP A 200 -14.34 0.11 -7.58
CA TRP A 200 -13.32 0.77 -6.76
C TRP A 200 -13.97 1.79 -5.84
N ARG A 201 -13.33 2.04 -4.69
CA ARG A 201 -13.74 3.09 -3.75
C ARG A 201 -13.47 4.48 -4.33
N LYS A 202 -14.28 5.45 -3.93
CA LYS A 202 -14.19 6.87 -4.35
C LYS A 202 -13.60 7.78 -3.28
N ASP A 203 -13.24 7.23 -2.12
CA ASP A 203 -12.79 7.99 -0.94
C ASP A 203 -11.39 7.62 -0.42
N ILE A 204 -10.60 6.85 -1.18
CA ILE A 204 -9.21 6.53 -0.83
C ILE A 204 -8.43 7.83 -0.56
N GLY A 205 -7.85 7.92 0.64
CA GLY A 205 -7.03 9.05 1.07
C GLY A 205 -7.80 10.26 1.61
N GLN A 206 -9.14 10.28 1.55
CA GLN A 206 -9.93 11.43 2.01
C GLN A 206 -9.80 11.71 3.50
N ARG A 207 -9.68 10.66 4.33
CA ARG A 207 -9.40 10.80 5.76
C ARG A 207 -8.00 11.38 6.01
N ALA A 208 -7.02 10.97 5.21
CA ALA A 208 -5.66 11.46 5.30
C ALA A 208 -5.57 12.96 4.91
N LEU A 209 -6.29 13.39 3.87
CA LEU A 209 -6.39 14.81 3.49
C LEU A 209 -6.93 15.67 4.65
N LYS A 210 -8.07 15.28 5.24
CA LYS A 210 -8.67 15.99 6.38
C LYS A 210 -7.77 16.05 7.61
N ALA A 211 -6.81 15.14 7.74
CA ALA A 211 -5.83 15.15 8.82
C ALA A 211 -4.69 16.14 8.55
N GLY A 212 -4.29 16.29 7.28
CA GLY A 212 -3.27 17.25 6.86
C GLY A 212 -3.72 18.70 7.00
N GLU A 213 -5.00 18.99 6.74
CA GLU A 213 -5.58 20.34 6.87
C GLU A 213 -5.67 20.86 8.32
N LYS A 214 -5.57 19.97 9.31
CA LYS A 214 -5.70 20.30 10.74
C LYS A 214 -4.37 20.59 11.43
N LYS A 215 -3.26 20.60 10.69
CA LYS A 215 -1.92 20.98 11.16
C LYS A 215 -1.61 22.41 10.73
#